data_AF-A0A0J6Y4U1-F1
#
_entry.id   AF-A0A0J6Y4U1-F1
#
_cell.length_a   1.000
_cell.length_b   1.000
_cell.length_c   1.000
_cell.angle_alpha   90.00
_cell.angle_beta   90.00
_cell.angle_gamma   90.00
#
_symmetry.space_group_name_H-M   'P 1'
#
loop_
_entity.id
_entity.type
_entity.pdbx_description
1 polymer ?
#
loop_
_entity_poly.entity_id
_entity_poly.type
_entity_poly.pdbx_seq_one_letter_code
_entity_poly.pdbx_strand_id
1 'polypeptide(L)'
;MELPHVLLRTNTKDIFTYQDGYDKVTNADLLGLLNLGRETLRSLEAELEKRQIEVKDDLSNAVTECIGKFQKTLANLQILGRLDEKASQLVVAAVNALKLRPSNRDSSVYRTFLTDILRCCCRGFVVLCAASIGKQRVVTMNNDDRTRLVHYLKTHKSIFECPLLDILATTYHVPDYSSEVDTLECDRPPRRRYEKGRTAVNEVLEAAVVAETTAKIPTHRGKNKR
;
A
#
# COMPACT_ATOMS: atom_id res chain seq x y z
N MET A 1 -17.87 -17.61 17.64
CA MET A 1 -18.71 -17.53 16.42
C MET A 1 -17.91 -18.18 15.30
N GLU A 2 -18.50 -19.13 14.58
CA GLU A 2 -17.85 -19.73 13.41
C GLU A 2 -17.87 -18.72 12.26
N LEU A 3 -16.72 -18.51 11.63
CA LEU A 3 -16.61 -17.66 10.45
C LEU A 3 -17.13 -18.42 9.21
N PRO A 4 -17.79 -17.74 8.26
CA PRO A 4 -18.16 -18.37 7.00
C PRO A 4 -16.90 -18.85 6.27
N HIS A 5 -16.97 -20.06 5.73
CA HIS A 5 -15.89 -20.68 4.97
C HIS A 5 -16.43 -21.24 3.66
N VAL A 6 -15.58 -21.27 2.64
CA VAL A 6 -15.91 -21.78 1.30
C VAL A 6 -15.25 -23.13 1.12
N LEU A 7 -16.06 -24.15 0.81
CA LEU A 7 -15.59 -25.47 0.41
C LEU A 7 -15.65 -25.56 -1.12
N LEU A 8 -14.52 -25.92 -1.72
CA LEU A 8 -14.39 -26.15 -3.15
C LEU A 8 -14.54 -27.64 -3.41
N ARG A 9 -15.27 -27.99 -4.48
CA ARG A 9 -15.48 -29.37 -4.89
C ARG A 9 -15.24 -29.50 -6.39
N THR A 10 -14.40 -30.45 -6.77
CA THR A 10 -14.13 -30.78 -8.18
C THR A 10 -14.96 -31.97 -8.65
N ASN A 11 -14.92 -32.24 -9.96
CA ASN A 11 -15.55 -33.43 -10.55
C ASN A 11 -14.91 -34.73 -10.05
N THR A 12 -13.64 -34.69 -9.64
CA THR A 12 -12.93 -35.82 -9.00
C THR A 12 -13.38 -36.09 -7.57
N LYS A 13 -14.38 -35.35 -7.06
CA LYS A 13 -15.00 -35.43 -5.72
C LYS A 13 -14.09 -35.05 -4.55
N ASP A 14 -12.93 -34.44 -4.78
CA ASP A 14 -12.12 -33.87 -3.71
C ASP A 14 -12.81 -32.62 -3.15
N ILE A 15 -13.05 -32.60 -1.83
CA ILE A 15 -13.53 -31.42 -1.09
C ILE A 15 -12.35 -30.84 -0.34
N PHE A 16 -12.09 -29.56 -0.53
CA PHE A 16 -10.96 -28.86 0.09
C PHE A 16 -11.28 -27.36 0.24
N THR A 17 -10.52 -26.68 1.07
CA THR A 17 -10.55 -25.22 1.20
C THR A 17 -9.49 -24.58 0.30
N TYR A 18 -9.64 -23.32 -0.05
CA TYR A 18 -8.62 -22.61 -0.82
C TYR A 18 -7.25 -22.53 -0.09
N GLN A 19 -7.23 -22.73 1.23
CA GLN A 19 -6.03 -22.70 2.07
C GLN A 19 -5.22 -23.98 1.96
N ASP A 20 -5.85 -25.09 1.57
CA ASP A 20 -5.19 -26.40 1.40
C ASP A 20 -4.33 -26.47 0.13
N GLY A 21 -4.40 -25.45 -0.74
CA GLY A 21 -3.73 -25.41 -2.03
C GLY A 21 -4.48 -26.17 -3.13
N TYR A 22 -3.85 -26.23 -4.31
CA TYR A 22 -4.46 -26.79 -5.53
C TYR A 22 -3.64 -27.93 -6.15
N ASP A 23 -2.70 -28.52 -5.39
CA ASP A 23 -1.72 -29.51 -5.90
C ASP A 23 -2.36 -30.77 -6.50
N LYS A 24 -3.59 -31.09 -6.10
CA LYS A 24 -4.37 -32.25 -6.57
C LYS A 24 -5.50 -31.88 -7.54
N VAL A 25 -5.60 -30.62 -7.93
CA VAL A 25 -6.68 -30.10 -8.78
C VAL A 25 -6.21 -30.08 -10.22
N THR A 26 -6.99 -30.67 -11.14
CA THR A 26 -6.64 -30.66 -12.56
C THR A 26 -6.76 -29.25 -13.14
N ASN A 27 -6.03 -28.93 -14.22
CA ASN A 27 -6.14 -27.63 -14.89
C ASN A 27 -7.58 -27.32 -15.36
N ALA A 28 -8.31 -28.35 -15.81
CA ALA A 28 -9.71 -28.21 -16.23
C ALA A 28 -10.61 -27.85 -15.03
N ASP A 29 -10.45 -28.54 -13.91
CA ASP A 29 -11.18 -28.22 -12.68
C ASP A 29 -10.81 -26.84 -12.15
N LEU A 30 -9.54 -26.43 -12.21
CA LEU A 30 -9.11 -25.11 -11.78
C LEU A 30 -9.75 -23.98 -12.61
N LEU A 31 -9.85 -24.16 -13.93
CA LEU A 31 -10.54 -23.22 -14.81
C LEU A 31 -12.05 -23.18 -14.50
N GLY A 32 -12.66 -24.35 -14.24
CA GLY A 32 -14.05 -24.46 -13.81
C GLY A 32 -14.30 -23.72 -12.50
N LEU A 33 -13.45 -23.93 -11.50
CA LEU A 33 -13.50 -23.25 -10.20
C LEU A 33 -13.31 -21.73 -10.35
N LEU A 34 -12.43 -21.27 -11.23
CA LEU A 34 -12.25 -19.85 -11.51
C LEU A 34 -13.53 -19.22 -12.10
N ASN A 35 -14.14 -19.89 -13.08
CA ASN A 35 -15.39 -19.41 -13.69
C ASN A 35 -16.53 -19.39 -12.67
N LEU A 36 -16.68 -20.47 -11.89
CA LEU A 36 -17.68 -20.54 -10.82
C LEU A 36 -17.45 -19.48 -9.74
N GLY A 37 -16.20 -19.22 -9.37
CA GLY A 37 -15.83 -18.18 -8.41
C GLY A 37 -16.22 -16.78 -8.91
N ARG A 38 -16.01 -16.49 -10.20
CA ARG A 38 -16.44 -15.23 -10.82
C ARG A 38 -17.96 -15.06 -10.81
N GLU A 39 -18.71 -16.11 -11.13
CA GLU A 39 -20.18 -16.06 -11.08
C GLU A 39 -20.70 -15.90 -9.66
N THR A 40 -20.09 -16.61 -8.70
CA THR A 40 -20.41 -16.50 -7.29
C THR A 40 -20.18 -15.08 -6.78
N LEU A 41 -19.02 -14.49 -7.09
CA LEU A 41 -18.69 -13.11 -6.73
C LEU A 41 -19.72 -12.13 -7.28
N ARG A 42 -20.04 -12.20 -8.57
CA ARG A 42 -21.08 -11.35 -9.19
C ARG A 42 -22.44 -11.50 -8.51
N SER A 43 -22.83 -12.73 -8.16
CA SER A 43 -24.10 -12.99 -7.48
C SER A 43 -24.11 -12.40 -6.07
N LEU A 44 -22.99 -12.45 -5.35
CA LEU A 44 -22.88 -11.85 -4.01
C LEU A 44 -22.90 -10.33 -4.10
N GLU A 45 -22.16 -9.73 -5.03
CA GLU A 45 -22.17 -8.28 -5.28
C GLU A 45 -23.58 -7.77 -5.59
N ALA A 46 -24.31 -8.45 -6.49
CA ALA A 46 -25.69 -8.09 -6.84
C ALA A 46 -26.65 -8.20 -5.65
N GLU A 47 -26.49 -9.20 -4.79
CA GLU A 47 -27.32 -9.36 -3.60
C GLU A 47 -26.98 -8.33 -2.52
N LEU A 48 -25.71 -7.94 -2.37
CA LEU A 48 -25.28 -6.87 -1.47
C LEU A 48 -25.83 -5.51 -1.91
N GLU A 49 -25.76 -5.22 -3.22
CA GLU A 49 -26.36 -4.02 -3.82
C GLU A 49 -27.88 -3.98 -3.59
N LYS A 50 -28.57 -5.08 -3.89
CA LYS A 50 -30.03 -5.22 -3.67
C LYS A 50 -30.43 -4.96 -2.21
N ARG A 51 -29.60 -5.37 -1.25
CA ARG A 51 -29.85 -5.17 0.19
C ARG A 51 -29.38 -3.82 0.70
N GLN A 52 -28.79 -2.99 -0.14
CA GLN A 52 -28.13 -1.74 0.26
C GLN A 52 -27.11 -1.96 1.38
N ILE A 53 -26.50 -3.14 1.42
CA ILE A 53 -25.41 -3.41 2.33
C ILE A 53 -24.18 -2.81 1.68
N GLU A 54 -23.82 -1.60 2.12
CA GLU A 54 -22.52 -1.04 1.79
C GLU A 54 -21.47 -2.03 2.25
N VAL A 55 -20.82 -2.69 1.29
CA VAL A 55 -19.51 -3.27 1.52
C VAL A 55 -18.61 -2.07 1.78
N LYS A 56 -18.53 -1.67 3.06
CA LYS A 56 -17.49 -0.78 3.50
C LYS A 56 -16.20 -1.54 3.26
N ASP A 57 -15.55 -1.26 2.14
CA ASP A 57 -14.10 -1.27 2.13
C ASP A 57 -13.72 -0.51 3.42
N ASP A 58 -12.93 -1.15 4.28
CA ASP A 58 -12.43 -0.56 5.53
C ASP A 58 -11.45 0.57 5.16
N LEU A 59 -11.94 1.61 4.50
CA LEU A 59 -11.18 2.77 4.08
C LEU A 59 -11.16 3.73 5.26
N SER A 60 -9.97 4.22 5.56
CA SER A 60 -9.85 5.30 6.53
C SER A 60 -10.61 6.52 6.01
N ASN A 61 -11.08 7.37 6.95
CA ASN A 61 -11.71 8.65 6.61
C ASN A 61 -10.85 9.48 5.65
N ALA A 62 -9.52 9.37 5.75
CA ALA A 62 -8.60 10.08 4.88
C ALA A 62 -8.69 9.63 3.42
N VAL A 63 -8.82 8.32 3.18
CA VAL A 63 -8.99 7.73 1.85
C VAL A 63 -10.37 8.04 1.28
N THR A 64 -11.43 7.90 2.09
CA THR A 64 -12.81 8.23 1.69
C THR A 64 -12.95 9.71 1.29
N GLU A 65 -12.32 10.63 2.04
CA GLU A 65 -12.30 12.05 1.67
C GLU A 65 -11.59 12.30 0.34
N CYS A 66 -10.49 11.59 0.06
CA CYS A 66 -9.80 11.69 -1.22
C CYS A 66 -10.68 11.17 -2.38
N ILE A 67 -11.38 10.07 -2.19
CA ILE A 67 -12.32 9.51 -3.18
C ILE A 67 -13.44 10.50 -3.50
N GLY A 68 -14.05 11.10 -2.46
CA GLY A 68 -15.07 12.14 -2.66
C GLY A 68 -14.53 13.34 -3.44
N LYS A 69 -13.27 13.74 -3.20
CA LYS A 69 -12.61 14.79 -4.00
C LYS A 69 -12.38 14.38 -5.44
N PHE A 70 -12.01 13.12 -5.71
CA PHE A 70 -11.87 12.61 -7.07
C PHE A 70 -13.20 12.68 -7.83
N GLN A 71 -14.28 12.18 -7.22
CA GLN A 71 -15.62 12.20 -7.82
C GLN A 71 -16.07 13.64 -8.10
N LYS A 72 -15.86 14.57 -7.15
CA LYS A 72 -16.21 15.98 -7.33
C LYS A 72 -15.41 16.64 -8.47
N THR A 73 -14.10 16.41 -8.52
CA THR A 73 -13.25 16.95 -9.59
C THR A 73 -13.66 16.37 -10.95
N LEU A 74 -13.95 15.08 -11.02
CA LEU A 74 -14.38 14.43 -12.26
C LEU A 74 -15.71 14.99 -12.76
N ALA A 75 -16.71 15.14 -11.88
CA ALA A 75 -17.99 15.74 -12.21
C ALA A 75 -17.82 17.18 -12.73
N ASN A 76 -17.00 17.99 -12.03
CA ASN A 76 -16.69 19.35 -12.48
C ASN A 76 -16.01 19.35 -13.86
N LEU A 77 -15.07 18.43 -14.09
CA LEU A 77 -14.38 18.29 -15.36
C LEU A 77 -15.33 17.91 -16.49
N GLN A 78 -16.27 16.99 -16.25
CA GLN A 78 -17.28 16.59 -17.23
C GLN A 78 -18.23 17.74 -17.59
N ILE A 79 -18.59 18.58 -16.61
CA ILE A 79 -19.45 19.75 -16.85
C ILE A 79 -18.70 20.86 -17.60
N LEU A 80 -17.47 21.18 -17.17
CA LEU A 80 -16.72 22.32 -17.68
C LEU A 80 -15.89 22.00 -18.94
N GLY A 81 -15.58 20.72 -19.17
CA GLY A 81 -14.68 20.27 -20.23
C GLY A 81 -13.20 20.65 -20.02
N ARG A 82 -12.87 21.31 -18.89
CA ARG A 82 -11.54 21.81 -18.57
C ARG A 82 -11.30 21.85 -17.06
N LEU A 83 -10.03 21.92 -16.68
CA LEU A 83 -9.63 22.20 -15.30
C LEU A 83 -9.77 23.70 -15.01
N ASP A 84 -10.09 24.04 -13.76
CA ASP A 84 -9.94 25.40 -13.28
C ASP A 84 -8.46 25.80 -13.14
N GLU A 85 -8.18 27.09 -12.96
CA GLU A 85 -6.81 27.60 -12.90
C GLU A 85 -5.98 26.96 -11.78
N LYS A 86 -6.59 26.77 -10.61
CA LYS A 86 -5.92 26.19 -9.45
C LYS A 86 -5.56 24.73 -9.68
N ALA A 87 -6.50 23.94 -10.20
CA ALA A 87 -6.28 22.54 -10.56
C ALA A 87 -5.23 22.41 -11.67
N SER A 88 -5.24 23.31 -12.65
CA SER A 88 -4.23 23.38 -13.71
C SER A 88 -2.82 23.58 -13.16
N GLN A 89 -2.65 24.52 -12.22
CA GLN A 89 -1.37 24.74 -11.54
C GLN A 89 -0.90 23.51 -10.74
N LEU A 90 -1.82 22.81 -10.08
CA LEU A 90 -1.51 21.57 -9.35
C LEU A 90 -1.03 20.46 -10.30
N VAL A 91 -1.66 20.32 -11.47
CA VAL A 91 -1.25 19.35 -12.49
C VAL A 91 0.14 19.68 -13.03
N VAL A 92 0.43 20.95 -13.33
CA VAL A 92 1.77 21.39 -13.76
C VAL A 92 2.82 21.05 -12.69
N ALA A 93 2.53 21.32 -11.42
CA ALA A 93 3.42 20.97 -10.32
C ALA A 93 3.66 19.45 -10.19
N ALA A 94 2.63 18.63 -10.44
CA ALA A 94 2.72 17.17 -10.44
C ALA A 94 3.58 16.65 -11.59
N VAL A 95 3.42 17.19 -12.80
CA VAL A 95 4.25 16.85 -13.97
C VAL A 95 5.71 17.19 -13.70
N ASN A 96 5.99 18.36 -13.12
CA ASN A 96 7.34 18.75 -12.73
C ASN A 96 7.92 17.80 -11.67
N ALA A 97 7.11 17.35 -10.71
CA ALA A 97 7.54 16.39 -9.69
C ALA A 97 7.89 15.01 -10.28
N LEU A 98 7.24 14.59 -11.38
CA LEU A 98 7.58 13.36 -12.09
C LEU A 98 8.90 13.48 -12.88
N LYS A 99 9.14 14.64 -13.52
CA LYS A 99 10.31 14.87 -14.39
C LYS A 99 11.57 15.20 -13.59
N LEU A 100 11.46 15.97 -12.51
CA LEU A 100 12.60 16.47 -11.77
C LEU A 100 13.00 15.55 -10.62
N ARG A 101 14.30 15.54 -10.30
CA ARG A 101 14.79 14.86 -9.09
C ARG A 101 14.20 15.54 -7.84
N PRO A 102 13.61 14.78 -6.91
CA PRO A 102 13.03 15.38 -5.71
C PRO A 102 14.11 16.03 -4.85
N SER A 103 13.86 17.27 -4.42
CA SER A 103 14.77 18.06 -3.59
C SER A 103 14.65 17.75 -2.09
N ASN A 104 13.54 17.17 -1.66
CA ASN A 104 13.26 16.85 -0.25
C ASN A 104 12.37 15.62 -0.11
N ARG A 105 12.17 15.18 1.14
CA ARG A 105 11.37 13.99 1.48
C ARG A 105 9.94 14.09 0.95
N ASP A 106 9.30 15.23 1.12
CA ASP A 106 7.90 15.43 0.73
C ASP A 106 7.72 15.37 -0.79
N SER A 107 8.64 15.96 -1.54
CA SER A 107 8.69 15.84 -3.00
C SER A 107 8.95 14.40 -3.45
N SER A 108 9.78 13.65 -2.70
CA SER A 108 10.02 12.24 -2.97
C SER A 108 8.76 11.39 -2.73
N VAL A 109 8.09 11.58 -1.59
CA VAL A 109 6.82 10.92 -1.26
C VAL A 109 5.76 11.17 -2.33
N TYR A 110 5.62 12.41 -2.77
CA TYR A 110 4.66 12.77 -3.79
C TYR A 110 5.01 12.16 -5.16
N ARG A 111 6.29 12.23 -5.57
CA ARG A 111 6.75 11.61 -6.82
C ARG A 111 6.52 10.10 -6.82
N THR A 112 6.84 9.40 -5.73
CA THR A 112 6.60 7.96 -5.60
C THR A 112 5.13 7.64 -5.77
N PHE A 113 4.24 8.37 -5.08
CA PHE A 113 2.81 8.19 -5.22
C PHE A 113 2.33 8.38 -6.67
N LEU A 114 2.74 9.46 -7.35
CA LEU A 114 2.35 9.69 -8.74
C LEU A 114 2.91 8.63 -9.68
N THR A 115 4.11 8.12 -9.41
CA THR A 115 4.73 7.03 -10.19
C THR A 115 3.94 5.73 -10.02
N ASP A 116 3.50 5.43 -8.81
CA ASP A 116 2.64 4.27 -8.54
C ASP A 116 1.27 4.38 -9.25
N ILE A 117 0.68 5.58 -9.27
CA ILE A 117 -0.53 5.85 -10.06
C ILE A 117 -0.28 5.63 -11.55
N LEU A 118 0.80 6.18 -12.09
CA LEU A 118 1.15 6.04 -13.50
C LEU A 118 1.36 4.56 -13.89
N ARG A 119 2.01 3.79 -13.02
CA ARG A 119 2.28 2.36 -13.21
C ARG A 119 1.02 1.50 -13.12
N CYS A 120 0.15 1.77 -12.14
CA CYS A 120 -1.01 0.92 -11.85
C CYS A 120 -2.27 1.30 -12.62
N CYS A 121 -2.41 2.57 -12.99
CA CYS A 121 -3.60 3.15 -13.62
C CYS A 121 -3.27 3.60 -15.04
N CYS A 122 -3.18 4.92 -15.26
CA CYS A 122 -2.72 5.56 -16.49
C CYS A 122 -2.39 7.03 -16.21
N ARG A 123 -1.87 7.73 -17.23
CA ARG A 123 -1.55 9.17 -17.16
C ARG A 123 -2.75 10.07 -16.84
N GLY A 124 -3.97 9.71 -17.28
CA GLY A 124 -5.19 10.43 -16.93
C GLY A 124 -5.46 10.44 -15.41
N PHE A 125 -5.13 9.35 -14.72
CA PHE A 125 -5.30 9.27 -13.26
C PHE A 125 -4.28 10.13 -12.50
N VAL A 126 -3.10 10.37 -13.08
CA VAL A 126 -2.13 11.33 -12.53
C VAL A 126 -2.73 12.74 -12.53
N VAL A 127 -3.38 13.13 -13.64
CA VAL A 127 -4.09 14.42 -13.75
C VAL A 127 -5.19 14.52 -12.69
N LEU A 128 -6.03 13.48 -12.58
CA LEU A 128 -7.12 13.45 -11.59
C LEU A 128 -6.57 13.59 -10.15
N CYS A 129 -5.57 12.79 -9.79
CA CYS A 129 -4.98 12.85 -8.45
C CYS A 129 -4.38 14.22 -8.14
N ALA A 130 -3.63 14.80 -9.09
CA ALA A 130 -3.02 16.10 -8.92
C ALA A 130 -4.07 17.21 -8.75
N ALA A 131 -5.08 17.24 -9.62
CA ALA A 131 -6.15 18.23 -9.61
C ALA A 131 -7.04 18.14 -8.35
N SER A 132 -7.30 16.94 -7.84
CA SER A 132 -8.24 16.74 -6.73
C SER A 132 -7.63 16.92 -5.34
N ILE A 133 -6.44 16.34 -5.10
CA ILE A 133 -5.85 16.28 -3.76
C ILE A 133 -4.50 16.99 -3.66
N GLY A 134 -3.75 17.07 -4.76
CA GLY A 134 -2.47 17.75 -4.84
C GLY A 134 -1.39 17.17 -3.91
N LYS A 135 -0.23 17.84 -3.88
CA LYS A 135 0.94 17.39 -3.10
C LYS A 135 0.69 17.32 -1.60
N GLN A 136 0.13 18.39 -1.03
CA GLN A 136 0.00 18.54 0.43
C GLN A 136 -0.78 17.38 1.04
N ARG A 137 -1.91 17.02 0.43
CA ARG A 137 -2.73 15.92 0.93
C ARG A 137 -1.98 14.59 0.89
N VAL A 138 -1.33 14.26 -0.22
CA VAL A 138 -0.56 13.02 -0.37
C VAL A 138 0.56 12.94 0.66
N VAL A 139 1.29 14.03 0.89
CA VAL A 139 2.40 14.07 1.86
C VAL A 139 1.91 13.88 3.30
N THR A 140 0.75 14.43 3.64
CA THR A 140 0.15 14.27 4.98
C THR A 140 -0.46 12.89 5.22
N MET A 141 -0.73 12.11 4.17
CA MET A 141 -1.25 10.75 4.30
C MET A 141 -0.15 9.78 4.74
N ASN A 142 -0.48 8.91 5.70
CA ASN A 142 0.41 7.80 6.07
C ASN A 142 0.60 6.83 4.87
N ASN A 143 1.55 5.91 5.00
CA ASN A 143 1.92 5.02 3.90
C ASN A 143 0.79 4.04 3.52
N ASP A 144 0.06 3.56 4.52
CA ASP A 144 -1.00 2.56 4.33
C ASP A 144 -2.19 3.19 3.59
N ASP A 145 -2.59 4.41 3.96
CA ASP A 145 -3.64 5.15 3.29
C ASP A 145 -3.27 5.48 1.85
N ARG A 146 -2.01 5.86 1.58
CA ARG A 146 -1.52 6.07 0.21
C ARG A 146 -1.62 4.77 -0.61
N THR A 147 -1.20 3.66 -0.02
CA THR A 147 -1.25 2.34 -0.67
C THR A 147 -2.70 1.90 -0.95
N ARG A 148 -3.60 2.07 0.04
CA ARG A 148 -5.03 1.80 -0.10
C ARG A 148 -5.67 2.67 -1.18
N LEU A 149 -5.31 3.96 -1.25
CA LEU A 149 -5.83 4.86 -2.27
C LEU A 149 -5.40 4.44 -3.68
N VAL A 150 -4.13 4.06 -3.89
CA VAL A 150 -3.64 3.53 -5.17
C VAL A 150 -4.38 2.23 -5.52
N HIS A 151 -4.54 1.32 -4.56
CA HIS A 151 -5.27 0.08 -4.76
C HIS A 151 -6.73 0.33 -5.15
N TYR A 152 -7.41 1.23 -4.44
CA TYR A 152 -8.80 1.59 -4.72
C TYR A 152 -8.97 2.12 -6.15
N LEU A 153 -8.13 3.06 -6.57
CA LEU A 153 -8.16 3.61 -7.93
C LEU A 153 -7.88 2.54 -9.00
N LYS A 154 -6.97 1.60 -8.70
CA LYS A 154 -6.64 0.49 -9.61
C LYS A 154 -7.82 -0.49 -9.76
N THR A 155 -8.52 -0.79 -8.67
CA THR A 155 -9.65 -1.74 -8.67
C THR A 155 -10.90 -1.11 -9.28
N HIS A 156 -11.13 0.18 -9.05
CA HIS A 156 -12.33 0.91 -9.47
C HIS A 156 -12.09 1.84 -10.66
N LYS A 157 -11.21 1.46 -11.60
CA LYS A 157 -10.83 2.33 -12.73
C LYS A 157 -12.03 2.82 -13.53
N SER A 158 -13.00 1.95 -13.80
CA SER A 158 -14.20 2.26 -14.60
C SER A 158 -15.03 3.40 -14.01
N ILE A 159 -14.98 3.63 -12.70
CA ILE A 159 -15.72 4.72 -12.03
C ILE A 159 -15.09 6.07 -12.36
N PHE A 160 -13.77 6.11 -12.55
CA PHE A 160 -13.01 7.34 -12.75
C PHE A 160 -12.55 7.55 -14.19
N GLU A 161 -12.87 6.61 -15.08
CA GLU A 161 -12.48 6.65 -16.47
C GLU A 161 -13.24 7.77 -17.20
N CYS A 162 -12.49 8.67 -17.82
CA CYS A 162 -13.05 9.78 -18.58
C CYS A 162 -12.09 10.16 -19.70
N PRO A 163 -12.53 10.16 -20.97
CA PRO A 163 -11.67 10.51 -22.11
C PRO A 163 -11.00 11.89 -21.99
N LEU A 164 -11.65 12.83 -21.29
CA LEU A 164 -11.08 14.16 -21.03
C LEU A 164 -9.79 14.09 -20.20
N LEU A 165 -9.66 13.11 -19.29
CA LEU A 165 -8.44 12.96 -18.51
C LEU A 165 -7.23 12.59 -19.39
N ASP A 166 -7.43 11.78 -20.43
CA ASP A 166 -6.36 11.40 -21.35
C ASP A 166 -5.98 12.56 -22.29
N ILE A 167 -6.97 13.34 -22.73
CA ILE A 167 -6.74 14.58 -23.47
C ILE A 167 -5.92 15.53 -22.61
N LEU A 168 -6.34 15.78 -21.37
CA LEU A 168 -5.62 16.65 -20.44
C LEU A 168 -4.22 16.12 -20.13
N ALA A 169 -4.05 14.82 -19.93
CA ALA A 169 -2.73 14.24 -19.68
C ALA A 169 -1.77 14.50 -20.86
N THR A 170 -2.29 14.46 -22.09
CA THR A 170 -1.55 14.82 -23.30
C THR A 170 -1.23 16.32 -23.31
N THR A 171 -2.22 17.18 -23.06
CA THR A 171 -2.06 18.65 -23.01
C THR A 171 -1.03 19.10 -21.97
N TYR A 172 -1.00 18.47 -20.80
CA TYR A 172 -0.04 18.79 -19.73
C TYR A 172 1.29 18.03 -19.86
N HIS A 173 1.48 17.23 -20.92
CA HIS A 173 2.69 16.44 -21.15
C HIS A 173 3.07 15.57 -19.94
N VAL A 174 2.08 14.85 -19.39
CA VAL A 174 2.30 13.82 -18.37
C VAL A 174 3.16 12.73 -19.00
N PRO A 175 4.31 12.36 -18.42
CA PRO A 175 5.17 11.30 -18.96
C PRO A 175 4.44 9.96 -19.06
N ASP A 176 4.77 9.18 -20.09
CA ASP A 176 4.35 7.78 -20.18
C ASP A 176 5.29 6.91 -19.34
N TYR A 177 4.78 5.84 -18.74
CA TYR A 177 5.60 4.92 -17.94
C TYR A 177 6.67 4.21 -18.79
N SER A 178 6.40 4.01 -20.09
CA SER A 178 7.30 3.35 -21.04
C SER A 178 8.47 4.21 -21.53
N SER A 179 8.45 5.53 -21.25
CA SER A 179 9.53 6.45 -21.60
C SER A 179 10.29 6.85 -20.32
N GLU A 180 11.51 6.33 -20.17
CA GLU A 180 12.61 6.97 -19.42
C GLU A 180 12.43 7.21 -17.90
N VAL A 181 11.80 6.30 -17.15
CA VAL A 181 11.92 6.34 -15.67
C VAL A 181 13.15 5.55 -15.17
N ASP A 182 13.76 4.73 -16.01
CA ASP A 182 15.00 4.00 -15.76
C ASP A 182 16.20 4.70 -16.41
N THR A 183 16.75 5.72 -15.75
CA THR A 183 18.20 6.04 -15.75
C THR A 183 18.47 7.19 -14.78
N LEU A 184 18.29 6.94 -13.50
CA LEU A 184 19.11 7.60 -12.48
C LEU A 184 19.50 6.52 -11.47
N GLU A 185 20.44 5.68 -11.90
CA GLU A 185 21.32 4.97 -10.99
C GLU A 185 21.78 5.97 -9.95
N CYS A 186 21.34 5.73 -8.72
CA CYS A 186 21.85 6.42 -7.58
C CYS A 186 23.29 5.95 -7.47
N ASP A 187 24.25 6.77 -7.90
CA ASP A 187 25.57 6.86 -7.31
C ASP A 187 25.35 7.00 -5.81
N ARG A 188 25.16 5.86 -5.15
CA ARG A 188 25.19 5.79 -3.70
C ARG A 188 26.66 6.05 -3.39
N PRO A 189 27.02 7.15 -2.71
CA PRO A 189 28.32 7.18 -2.09
C PRO A 189 28.41 5.91 -1.22
N PRO A 190 29.52 5.15 -1.30
CA PRO A 190 29.66 3.91 -0.55
C PRO A 190 29.30 4.21 0.90
N ARG A 191 28.32 3.47 1.42
CA ARG A 191 27.92 3.55 2.82
C ARG A 191 29.19 3.42 3.64
N ARG A 192 29.68 4.53 4.20
CA ARG A 192 30.70 4.47 5.24
C ARG A 192 30.04 3.68 6.37
N ARG A 193 30.48 2.42 6.54
CA ARG A 193 30.22 1.64 7.75
C ARG A 193 30.65 2.53 8.92
N TYR A 194 29.69 3.08 9.64
CA TYR A 194 29.90 3.45 11.02
C TYR A 194 29.95 2.13 11.82
N GLU A 195 31.07 1.43 11.71
CA GLU A 195 31.52 0.47 12.72
C GLU A 195 32.24 1.29 13.79
N LYS A 196 31.47 1.90 14.69
CA LYS A 196 31.99 2.40 15.97
C LYS A 196 30.82 2.49 16.94
N GLY A 197 30.85 1.63 17.95
CA GLY A 197 29.90 1.69 19.08
C GLY A 197 29.15 0.40 19.38
N ARG A 198 29.79 -0.76 19.29
CA ARG A 198 29.29 -1.98 19.94
C ARG A 198 30.40 -2.84 20.54
N THR A 199 31.26 -2.17 21.31
CA THR A 199 32.23 -2.77 22.24
C THR A 199 32.39 -1.83 23.43
N ALA A 200 31.34 -1.71 24.27
CA ALA A 200 31.40 -1.07 25.60
C ALA A 200 30.11 -1.29 26.43
N VAL A 201 29.40 -2.42 26.28
CA VAL A 201 28.25 -2.73 27.16
C VAL A 201 28.30 -4.14 27.77
N ASN A 202 29.27 -4.98 27.35
CA ASN A 202 29.49 -6.28 27.99
C ASN A 202 30.66 -6.30 29.00
N GLU A 203 31.29 -5.16 29.30
CA GLU A 203 32.40 -5.07 30.26
C GLU A 203 32.02 -4.39 31.59
N VAL A 204 30.75 -4.04 31.79
CA VAL A 204 30.23 -3.49 33.06
C VAL A 204 29.37 -4.52 33.82
N LEU A 205 29.03 -5.66 33.20
CA LEU A 205 28.26 -6.73 33.86
C LEU A 205 29.13 -7.85 34.47
N GLU A 206 30.40 -8.00 34.09
CA GLU A 206 31.31 -9.00 34.69
C GLU A 206 32.11 -8.48 35.90
N ALA A 207 32.17 -7.18 36.17
CA ALA A 207 32.86 -6.63 37.34
C ALA A 207 32.03 -6.66 38.64
N ALA A 208 30.73 -7.01 38.58
CA ALA A 208 29.84 -7.02 39.75
C ALA A 208 29.67 -8.40 40.40
N VAL A 209 30.24 -9.48 39.83
CA VAL A 209 30.10 -10.85 40.38
C VAL A 209 31.34 -11.30 41.17
N VAL A 210 32.42 -10.50 41.22
CA VAL A 210 33.68 -10.87 41.91
C VAL A 210 33.83 -10.22 43.30
N ALA A 211 32.88 -9.37 43.75
CA ALA A 211 33.03 -8.60 44.99
C ALA A 211 32.12 -9.00 46.17
N GLU A 212 31.56 -10.22 46.19
CA GLU A 212 30.77 -10.70 47.34
C GLU A 212 31.22 -12.08 47.87
N THR A 213 32.53 -12.35 47.75
CA THR A 213 33.17 -13.53 48.34
C THR A 213 33.97 -13.18 49.60
N THR A 214 33.37 -12.54 50.61
CA THR A 214 33.94 -12.52 51.97
C THR A 214 32.87 -12.27 53.03
N ALA A 215 32.20 -13.32 53.49
CA ALA A 215 31.55 -13.32 54.80
C ALA A 215 31.58 -14.72 55.43
N LYS A 216 32.70 -14.97 56.12
CA LYS A 216 32.90 -15.81 57.30
C LYS A 216 31.80 -16.82 57.68
N ILE A 217 32.18 -18.08 57.54
CA ILE A 217 31.74 -19.25 58.31
C ILE A 217 32.11 -19.07 59.80
N PRO A 218 31.21 -19.41 60.74
CA PRO A 218 31.61 -20.07 61.98
C PRO A 218 30.95 -21.43 62.13
N THR A 219 31.81 -22.45 62.16
CA THR A 219 31.58 -23.82 62.59
C THR A 219 31.30 -23.91 64.09
N HIS A 220 30.27 -24.67 64.49
CA HIS A 220 30.24 -25.48 65.72
C HIS A 220 29.13 -26.53 65.57
N ARG A 221 29.43 -27.74 65.09
CA ARG A 221 29.92 -28.92 65.84
C ARG A 221 28.96 -29.36 66.96
N GLY A 222 27.99 -30.20 66.59
CA GLY A 222 27.18 -30.97 67.51
C GLY A 222 27.99 -31.98 68.31
N LYS A 223 27.51 -32.26 69.53
CA LYS A 223 27.88 -33.43 70.32
C LYS A 223 26.60 -34.19 70.63
N ASN A 224 26.48 -35.38 70.03
CA ASN A 224 25.64 -36.46 70.53
C ASN A 224 26.29 -37.04 71.81
N LYS A 225 25.47 -37.26 72.84
CA LYS A 225 25.58 -38.38 73.80
C LYS A 225 24.13 -38.73 74.16
N ARG A 226 23.68 -39.90 73.67
CA ARG A 226 23.43 -41.13 74.42
C ARG A 226 22.06 -41.13 75.08
#